data_AF-A0A4R8RYV4-F1
#
_entry.id   AF-A0A4R8RYV4-F1
#
_cell.length_a   1.000
_cell.length_b   1.000
_cell.length_c   1.000
_cell.angle_alpha   90.00
_cell.angle_beta   90.00
_cell.angle_gamma   90.00
#
_symmetry.space_group_name_H-M   'P 1'
#
loop_
_entity.id
_entity.type
_entity.pdbx_description
1 polymer ?
#
loop_
_entity_poly.entity_id
_entity_poly.type
_entity_poly.pdbx_seq_one_letter_code
_entity_poly.pdbx_strand_id
1 'polypeptide(L)'
;MITRLSAGAQWGPPPVIHGEPWWAWTVVAVLVACLAISLVWVGWMTMRRHEDALMYWLIMLSGVTILPYFVEPWLDVIGATTYMTNVLPYVTIADRPLPIFVPLVWVGTAPTALVVYEMIKKGWAAWTLIAFAVVFGIAECIGEMVNSHFGVMHYYSNNALVLGVPLPSLVQNGGFLVMIAWVLVVIRPHMHGYRWAIIPFVAPGAYLAYTIICTLPNYFAIHLGLGPAPSWALAILSTALNLLAVVIAAYSPTCQRYRDEVGARVLGPARSMPARQPAPAA
;
A
#
# COMPACT_ATOMS: atom_id res chain seq x y z
N MET A 1 28.34 9.64 -24.75
CA MET A 1 27.98 8.29 -25.23
C MET A 1 26.47 8.28 -25.40
N ILE A 2 25.97 8.29 -26.64
CA ILE A 2 24.53 8.32 -26.91
C ILE A 2 24.05 6.86 -26.90
N THR A 3 23.38 6.45 -25.82
CA THR A 3 22.66 5.17 -25.76
C THR A 3 21.58 5.19 -26.84
N ARG A 4 21.74 4.36 -27.88
CA ARG A 4 20.66 4.09 -28.82
C ARG A 4 19.52 3.44 -28.03
N LEU A 5 18.37 4.11 -27.95
CA LEU A 5 17.08 3.51 -27.61
C LEU A 5 16.66 2.57 -28.76
N SER A 6 17.39 1.48 -28.98
CA SER A 6 17.16 0.56 -30.13
C SER A 6 16.54 -0.78 -29.74
N ALA A 7 15.98 -0.90 -28.54
CA ALA A 7 15.09 -2.01 -28.20
C ALA A 7 13.93 -1.44 -27.37
N GLY A 8 12.70 -1.88 -27.63
CA GLY A 8 11.58 -1.59 -26.75
C GLY A 8 11.82 -2.14 -25.33
N ALA A 9 10.88 -1.90 -24.42
CA ALA A 9 10.93 -2.42 -23.05
C ALA A 9 11.32 -3.91 -23.03
N GLN A 10 12.44 -4.25 -22.39
CA GLN A 10 12.94 -5.62 -22.31
C GLN A 10 12.39 -6.30 -21.05
N TRP A 11 11.34 -7.10 -21.23
CA TRP A 11 10.77 -7.95 -20.20
C TRP A 11 11.59 -9.25 -20.08
N GLY A 12 12.80 -9.15 -19.53
CA GLY A 12 13.62 -10.34 -19.28
C GLY A 12 12.94 -11.28 -18.27
N PRO A 13 13.09 -12.62 -18.42
CA PRO A 13 12.57 -13.56 -17.43
C PRO A 13 13.18 -13.28 -16.05
N PRO A 14 12.45 -13.52 -14.95
CA PRO A 14 13.01 -13.38 -13.60
C PRO A 14 14.27 -14.23 -13.48
N PRO A 15 15.34 -13.70 -12.86
CA PRO A 15 16.45 -14.56 -12.46
C PRO A 15 15.96 -15.56 -11.41
N VAL A 16 16.50 -16.77 -11.48
CA VAL A 16 16.33 -17.78 -10.42
C VAL A 16 17.24 -17.39 -9.26
N ILE A 17 16.67 -17.26 -8.07
CA ILE A 17 17.41 -16.91 -6.87
C ILE A 17 17.23 -18.00 -5.79
N HIS A 18 18.24 -18.14 -4.95
CA HIS A 18 18.25 -19.07 -3.84
C HIS A 18 18.22 -18.29 -2.52
N GLY A 19 17.30 -18.66 -1.64
CA GLY A 19 17.18 -18.08 -0.30
C GLY A 19 17.61 -19.03 0.80
N GLU A 20 17.95 -18.45 1.95
CA GLU A 20 18.31 -19.19 3.16
C GLU A 20 17.09 -19.90 3.77
N PRO A 21 17.10 -21.24 3.92
CA PRO A 21 15.91 -21.98 4.33
C PRO A 21 15.34 -21.58 5.70
N TRP A 22 16.21 -21.32 6.67
CA TRP A 22 15.79 -20.98 8.03
C TRP A 22 15.12 -19.60 8.07
N TRP A 23 15.61 -18.62 7.31
CA TRP A 23 15.03 -17.29 7.24
C TRP A 23 13.70 -17.31 6.48
N ALA A 24 13.65 -18.01 5.34
CA ALA A 24 12.44 -18.26 4.57
C ALA A 24 11.26 -18.76 5.44
N TRP A 25 11.51 -19.80 6.24
CA TRP A 25 10.50 -20.33 7.15
C TRP A 25 10.19 -19.42 8.34
N THR A 26 11.17 -18.62 8.80
CA THR A 26 10.94 -17.59 9.83
C THR A 26 9.97 -16.53 9.34
N VAL A 27 10.13 -16.04 8.10
CA VAL A 27 9.20 -15.10 7.46
C VAL A 27 7.80 -15.69 7.39
N VAL A 28 7.67 -16.94 6.92
CA VAL A 28 6.37 -17.63 6.88
C VAL A 28 5.75 -17.72 8.28
N ALA A 29 6.51 -18.11 9.30
CA ALA A 29 6.01 -18.24 10.67
C ALA A 29 5.49 -16.89 11.22
N VAL A 30 6.22 -15.80 11.00
CA VAL A 30 5.81 -14.45 11.40
C VAL A 30 4.52 -14.05 10.69
N LEU A 31 4.42 -14.27 9.38
CA LEU A 31 3.24 -13.88 8.60
C LEU A 31 2.01 -14.73 8.95
N VAL A 32 2.18 -16.02 9.27
CA VAL A 32 1.11 -16.87 9.81
C VAL A 32 0.62 -16.36 11.16
N ALA A 33 1.53 -15.92 12.04
CA ALA A 33 1.15 -15.31 13.31
C ALA A 33 0.37 -14.01 13.10
N CYS A 34 0.81 -13.14 12.18
CA CYS A 34 0.08 -11.93 11.79
C CYS A 34 -1.33 -12.26 11.24
N LEU A 35 -1.45 -13.26 10.38
CA LEU A 35 -2.74 -13.76 9.88
C LEU A 35 -3.64 -14.20 11.04
N ALA A 36 -3.13 -14.99 11.98
CA ALA A 36 -3.90 -15.45 13.14
C ALA A 36 -4.38 -14.27 14.00
N ILE A 37 -3.51 -13.28 14.25
CA ILE A 37 -3.87 -12.06 14.97
C ILE A 37 -4.98 -11.28 14.23
N SER A 38 -4.86 -11.11 12.92
CA SER A 38 -5.87 -10.46 12.09
C SER A 38 -7.22 -11.19 12.15
N LEU A 39 -7.23 -12.52 12.04
CA LEU A 39 -8.45 -13.32 12.15
C LEU A 39 -9.10 -13.18 13.53
N VAL A 40 -8.32 -13.24 14.61
CA VAL A 40 -8.81 -13.02 15.97
C VAL A 40 -9.40 -11.63 16.12
N TRP A 41 -8.73 -10.61 15.58
CA TRP A 41 -9.20 -9.23 15.66
C TRP A 41 -10.51 -9.00 14.91
N VAL A 42 -10.62 -9.49 13.66
CA VAL A 42 -11.84 -9.38 12.86
C VAL A 42 -12.99 -10.22 13.45
N GLY A 43 -12.69 -11.41 13.96
CA GLY A 43 -13.65 -12.23 14.71
C GLY A 43 -14.19 -11.51 15.93
N TRP A 44 -13.31 -10.90 16.73
CA TRP A 44 -13.69 -10.10 17.89
C TRP A 44 -14.54 -8.87 17.53
N MET A 45 -14.19 -8.14 16.46
CA MET A 45 -15.00 -7.03 15.95
C MET A 45 -16.40 -7.48 15.53
N THR A 46 -16.50 -8.65 14.90
CA THR A 46 -17.78 -9.26 14.50
C THR A 46 -18.61 -9.60 15.74
N MET A 47 -18.01 -10.23 16.75
CA MET A 47 -18.68 -10.56 18.02
C MET A 47 -19.20 -9.30 18.74
N ARG A 48 -18.45 -8.19 18.67
CA ARG A 48 -18.85 -6.89 19.23
C ARG A 48 -19.81 -6.09 18.34
N ARG A 49 -20.25 -6.66 17.21
CA ARG A 49 -21.14 -5.99 16.24
C ARG A 49 -20.61 -4.63 15.80
N HIS A 50 -19.29 -4.55 15.58
CA HIS A 50 -18.67 -3.33 15.06
C HIS A 50 -19.29 -3.00 13.69
N GLU A 51 -19.62 -1.73 13.46
CA GLU A 51 -20.36 -1.28 12.26
C GLU A 51 -19.66 -1.65 10.94
N ASP A 52 -18.33 -1.64 10.93
CA ASP A 52 -17.55 -1.91 9.72
C ASP A 52 -17.04 -3.36 9.64
N ALA A 53 -17.42 -4.27 10.55
CA ALA A 53 -16.85 -5.64 10.61
C ALA A 53 -16.91 -6.40 9.26
N LEU A 54 -17.97 -6.21 8.48
CA LEU A 54 -18.10 -6.78 7.14
C LEU A 54 -16.99 -6.26 6.18
N MET A 55 -16.66 -4.97 6.25
CA MET A 55 -15.58 -4.39 5.45
C MET A 55 -14.24 -5.06 5.76
N TYR A 56 -13.98 -5.35 7.04
CA TYR A 56 -12.75 -6.02 7.46
C TYR A 56 -12.65 -7.43 6.89
N TRP A 57 -13.74 -8.21 6.94
CA TRP A 57 -13.80 -9.53 6.31
C TRP A 57 -13.56 -9.47 4.80
N LEU A 58 -14.17 -8.50 4.11
CA LEU A 58 -14.05 -8.38 2.65
C LEU A 58 -12.66 -7.91 2.20
N ILE A 59 -12.00 -7.05 2.98
CA ILE A 59 -10.60 -6.67 2.74
C ILE A 59 -9.65 -7.83 3.04
N MET A 60 -9.89 -8.62 4.09
CA MET A 60 -9.15 -9.86 4.32
C MET A 60 -9.32 -10.85 3.16
N LEU A 61 -10.55 -11.00 2.64
CA LEU A 61 -10.82 -11.83 1.47
C LEU A 61 -9.99 -11.38 0.26
N SER A 62 -9.89 -10.07 0.03
CA SER A 62 -9.00 -9.50 -1.00
C SER A 62 -7.54 -9.90 -0.79
N GLY A 63 -7.05 -9.79 0.45
CA GLY A 63 -5.67 -10.12 0.83
C GLY A 63 -5.30 -11.59 0.62
N VAL A 64 -6.25 -12.53 0.74
CA VAL A 64 -5.99 -13.96 0.49
C VAL A 64 -6.27 -14.40 -0.96
N THR A 65 -6.91 -13.55 -1.78
CA THR A 65 -7.32 -13.93 -3.15
C THR A 65 -6.78 -12.97 -4.21
N ILE A 66 -7.38 -11.79 -4.35
CA ILE A 66 -7.17 -10.90 -5.49
C ILE A 66 -5.78 -10.26 -5.44
N LEU A 67 -5.36 -9.77 -4.28
CA LEU A 67 -4.05 -9.12 -4.15
C LEU A 67 -2.90 -10.06 -4.54
N PRO A 68 -2.74 -11.25 -3.95
CA PRO A 68 -1.57 -12.08 -4.23
C PRO A 68 -1.59 -12.83 -5.56
N TYR A 69 -2.78 -13.19 -6.07
CA TYR A 69 -2.86 -14.02 -7.27
C TYR A 69 -3.20 -13.23 -8.54
N PHE A 70 -3.65 -11.99 -8.39
CA PHE A 70 -3.91 -11.11 -9.52
C PHE A 70 -2.97 -9.90 -9.50
N VAL A 71 -2.95 -9.09 -8.44
CA VAL A 71 -2.20 -7.82 -8.44
C VAL A 71 -0.69 -8.02 -8.38
N GLU A 72 -0.24 -8.83 -7.42
CA GLU A 72 1.17 -9.04 -7.13
C GLU A 72 1.99 -9.51 -8.35
N PRO A 73 1.65 -10.60 -9.07
CA PRO A 73 2.45 -11.05 -10.20
C PRO A 73 2.64 -9.98 -11.29
N TRP A 74 1.64 -9.11 -11.52
CA TRP A 74 1.80 -8.00 -12.47
C TRP A 74 2.72 -6.92 -11.94
N LEU A 75 2.65 -6.61 -10.64
CA LEU A 75 3.55 -5.66 -10.01
C LEU A 75 4.98 -6.19 -9.90
N ASP A 76 5.18 -7.50 -9.72
CA ASP A 76 6.50 -8.11 -9.78
C ASP A 76 7.12 -8.01 -11.16
N VAL A 77 6.31 -8.21 -12.21
CA VAL A 77 6.73 -8.02 -13.60
C VAL A 77 7.13 -6.57 -13.85
N ILE A 78 6.29 -5.62 -13.42
CA ILE A 78 6.52 -4.17 -13.64
C ILE A 78 7.66 -3.64 -12.75
N GLY A 79 7.77 -4.10 -11.52
CA GLY A 79 8.78 -3.71 -10.54
C GLY A 79 10.10 -4.46 -10.66
N ALA A 80 10.17 -5.46 -11.54
CA ALA A 80 11.28 -6.39 -11.65
C ALA A 80 11.64 -7.01 -10.30
N THR A 81 10.62 -7.54 -9.62
CA THR A 81 10.77 -8.33 -8.39
C THR A 81 10.84 -9.82 -8.76
N THR A 82 11.64 -10.57 -8.02
CA THR A 82 11.66 -12.03 -8.07
C THR A 82 11.83 -12.60 -6.67
N TYR A 83 11.47 -13.86 -6.51
CA TYR A 83 11.47 -14.57 -5.24
C TYR A 83 12.24 -15.89 -5.34
N MET A 84 12.70 -16.40 -4.20
CA MET A 84 13.38 -17.69 -4.14
C MET A 84 12.51 -18.86 -4.62
N THR A 85 13.15 -19.85 -5.23
CA THR A 85 12.48 -21.05 -5.76
C THR A 85 12.95 -22.35 -5.11
N ASN A 86 13.93 -22.30 -4.21
CA ASN A 86 14.62 -23.49 -3.69
C ASN A 86 14.04 -24.08 -2.39
N VAL A 87 13.30 -23.28 -1.60
CA VAL A 87 12.89 -23.68 -0.24
C VAL A 87 11.39 -23.82 -0.08
N LEU A 88 10.65 -22.76 -0.41
CA LEU A 88 9.22 -22.68 -0.11
C LEU A 88 8.38 -23.20 -1.28
N PRO A 89 7.20 -23.79 -1.00
CA PRO A 89 6.21 -24.04 -2.03
C PRO A 89 5.85 -22.73 -2.72
N TYR A 90 5.80 -22.75 -4.05
CA TYR A 90 5.42 -21.61 -4.87
C TYR A 90 4.48 -22.03 -5.99
N VAL A 91 3.69 -21.07 -6.47
CA VAL A 91 2.95 -21.18 -7.73
C VAL A 91 3.57 -20.23 -8.74
N THR A 92 3.55 -20.58 -10.02
CA THR A 92 4.03 -19.67 -11.07
C THR A 92 2.86 -18.94 -11.71
N ILE A 93 2.86 -17.61 -11.66
CA ILE A 93 1.86 -16.76 -12.31
C ILE A 93 2.59 -15.69 -13.11
N ALA A 94 2.22 -15.50 -14.38
CA ALA A 94 2.90 -14.55 -15.30
C ALA A 94 4.44 -14.74 -15.32
N ASP A 95 4.88 -16.01 -15.37
CA ASP A 95 6.29 -16.44 -15.31
C ASP A 95 7.04 -16.03 -14.02
N ARG A 96 6.34 -15.59 -12.97
CA ARG A 96 6.90 -15.26 -11.66
C ARG A 96 6.66 -16.38 -10.66
N PRO A 97 7.70 -16.89 -9.99
CA PRO A 97 7.51 -17.77 -8.85
C PRO A 97 6.96 -16.95 -7.67
N LEU A 98 5.77 -17.32 -7.19
CA LEU A 98 5.11 -16.71 -6.03
C LEU A 98 5.12 -17.71 -4.87
N PRO A 99 6.14 -17.67 -4.01
CA PRO A 99 6.20 -18.53 -2.83
C PRO A 99 5.11 -18.19 -1.83
N ILE A 100 4.75 -19.18 -1.00
CA ILE A 100 3.63 -19.12 -0.05
C ILE A 100 3.68 -17.92 0.93
N PHE A 101 4.84 -17.31 1.15
CA PHE A 101 4.93 -16.12 1.99
C PHE A 101 4.30 -14.89 1.35
N VAL A 102 4.31 -14.77 0.02
CA VAL A 102 3.76 -13.63 -0.73
C VAL A 102 2.26 -13.42 -0.46
N PRO A 103 1.38 -14.44 -0.58
CA PRO A 103 0.00 -14.29 -0.15
C PRO A 103 -0.15 -13.97 1.33
N LEU A 104 0.72 -14.48 2.20
CA LEU A 104 0.66 -14.20 3.63
C LEU A 104 1.03 -12.74 3.97
N VAL A 105 1.93 -12.10 3.21
CA VAL A 105 2.23 -10.66 3.32
C VAL A 105 0.95 -9.85 3.13
N TRP A 106 0.19 -10.16 2.09
CA TRP A 106 -1.05 -9.44 1.78
C TRP A 106 -2.13 -9.57 2.85
N VAL A 107 -2.16 -10.68 3.59
CA VAL A 107 -3.11 -10.82 4.72
C VAL A 107 -2.69 -10.03 5.97
N GLY A 108 -1.40 -9.75 6.14
CA GLY A 108 -0.94 -8.81 7.17
C GLY A 108 -1.20 -7.36 6.77
N THR A 109 -0.93 -7.03 5.51
CA THR A 109 -0.96 -5.69 4.97
C THR A 109 -2.39 -5.12 4.79
N ALA A 110 -3.33 -5.94 4.30
CA ALA A 110 -4.69 -5.46 4.00
C ALA A 110 -5.45 -4.99 5.27
N PRO A 111 -5.39 -5.70 6.43
CA PRO A 111 -5.90 -5.20 7.71
C PRO A 111 -5.20 -3.94 8.23
N THR A 112 -3.91 -3.73 7.93
CA THR A 112 -3.22 -2.49 8.34
C THR A 112 -3.81 -1.26 7.66
N ALA A 113 -4.29 -1.37 6.41
CA ALA A 113 -5.02 -0.27 5.76
C ALA A 113 -6.30 0.10 6.53
N LEU A 114 -6.90 -0.84 7.25
CA LEU A 114 -8.09 -0.60 8.06
C LEU A 114 -7.77 0.13 9.36
N VAL A 115 -6.55 -0.05 9.90
CA VAL A 115 -6.07 0.81 11.00
C VAL A 115 -6.01 2.27 10.55
N VAL A 116 -5.48 2.53 9.35
CA VAL A 116 -5.43 3.88 8.77
C VAL A 116 -6.82 4.42 8.47
N TYR A 117 -7.73 3.58 7.98
CA TYR A 117 -9.14 3.92 7.80
C TYR A 117 -9.79 4.39 9.11
N GLU A 118 -9.54 3.70 10.23
CA GLU A 118 -10.02 4.13 11.54
C GLU A 118 -9.37 5.44 12.00
N MET A 119 -8.09 5.67 11.69
CA MET A 119 -7.45 6.96 11.96
C MET A 119 -8.16 8.11 11.23
N ILE A 120 -8.53 7.90 9.95
CA ILE A 120 -9.29 8.89 9.17
C ILE A 120 -10.68 9.09 9.77
N LYS A 121 -11.42 8.02 10.07
CA LYS A 121 -12.76 8.11 10.69
C LYS A 121 -12.76 8.83 12.02
N LYS A 122 -11.69 8.66 12.82
CA LYS A 122 -11.49 9.32 14.11
C LYS A 122 -11.01 10.77 13.97
N GLY A 123 -10.91 11.29 12.75
CA GLY A 123 -10.52 12.69 12.51
C GLY A 123 -9.07 12.98 12.87
N TRP A 124 -8.17 12.00 12.71
CA TRP A 124 -6.75 12.23 12.99
C TRP A 124 -6.15 13.28 12.04
N ALA A 125 -5.14 14.01 12.52
CA ALA A 125 -4.50 15.07 11.77
C ALA A 125 -3.88 14.56 10.45
N ALA A 126 -3.86 15.41 9.41
CA ALA A 126 -3.28 15.06 8.11
C ALA A 126 -1.81 14.63 8.24
N TRP A 127 -1.05 15.33 9.08
CA TRP A 127 0.34 14.99 9.36
C TRP A 127 0.51 13.57 9.91
N THR A 128 -0.45 13.06 10.67
CA THR A 128 -0.37 11.70 11.21
C THR A 128 -0.47 10.64 10.12
N LEU A 129 -1.27 10.87 9.07
CA LEU A 129 -1.36 9.97 7.91
C LEU A 129 -0.09 10.01 7.06
N ILE A 130 0.48 11.21 6.88
CA ILE A 130 1.74 11.40 6.14
C ILE A 130 2.90 10.75 6.90
N ALA A 131 3.00 10.99 8.21
CA ALA A 131 4.00 10.38 9.07
C ALA A 131 3.85 8.86 9.11
N PHE A 132 2.61 8.35 9.18
CA PHE A 132 2.35 6.91 9.09
C PHE A 132 2.92 6.34 7.78
N ALA A 133 2.60 6.95 6.63
CA ALA A 133 3.06 6.45 5.33
C ALA A 133 4.59 6.37 5.25
N VAL A 134 5.29 7.40 5.73
CA VAL A 134 6.77 7.43 5.68
C VAL A 134 7.39 6.47 6.68
N VAL A 135 6.94 6.50 7.94
CA VAL A 135 7.53 5.66 9.00
C VAL A 135 7.23 4.18 8.75
N PHE A 136 6.00 3.84 8.37
CA PHE A 136 5.63 2.47 8.04
C PHE A 136 6.36 2.02 6.77
N GLY A 137 6.44 2.86 5.74
CA GLY A 137 7.18 2.55 4.51
C GLY A 137 8.66 2.25 4.77
N ILE A 138 9.33 3.06 5.59
CA ILE A 138 10.72 2.80 6.01
C ILE A 138 10.84 1.49 6.80
N ALA A 139 9.93 1.25 7.76
CA ALA A 139 9.96 0.04 8.57
C ALA A 139 9.76 -1.23 7.72
N GLU A 140 8.86 -1.17 6.75
CA GLU A 140 8.61 -2.24 5.81
C GLU A 140 9.84 -2.46 4.90
N CYS A 141 10.44 -1.38 4.38
CA CYS A 141 11.67 -1.46 3.58
C CYS A 141 12.84 -2.09 4.34
N ILE A 142 12.94 -1.90 5.66
CA ILE A 142 13.94 -2.62 6.47
C ILE A 142 13.70 -4.13 6.39
N GLY A 143 12.44 -4.57 6.46
CA GLY A 143 12.05 -5.96 6.26
C GLY A 143 12.44 -6.47 4.86
N GLU A 144 12.14 -5.70 3.82
CA GLU A 144 12.54 -6.03 2.43
C GLU A 144 14.07 -6.09 2.26
N MET A 145 14.82 -5.19 2.90
CA MET A 145 16.30 -5.20 2.88
C MET A 145 16.84 -6.49 3.52
N VAL A 146 16.26 -6.91 4.66
CA VAL A 146 16.64 -8.16 5.32
C VAL A 146 16.26 -9.37 4.45
N ASN A 147 15.08 -9.38 3.86
CA ASN A 147 14.65 -10.44 2.93
C ASN A 147 15.53 -10.50 1.68
N SER A 148 15.98 -9.35 1.18
CA SER A 148 16.93 -9.25 0.07
C SER A 148 18.31 -9.77 0.46
N HIS A 149 18.77 -9.49 1.68
CA HIS A 149 20.04 -9.99 2.20
C HIS A 149 20.07 -11.52 2.30
N PHE A 150 18.99 -12.14 2.74
CA PHE A 150 18.86 -13.60 2.87
C PHE A 150 18.33 -14.30 1.61
N GLY A 151 18.25 -13.59 0.47
CA GLY A 151 17.88 -14.16 -0.83
C GLY A 151 16.42 -14.59 -0.96
N VAL A 152 15.52 -14.10 -0.09
CA VAL A 152 14.08 -14.41 -0.14
C VAL A 152 13.40 -13.67 -1.29
N MET A 153 13.86 -12.45 -1.58
CA MET A 153 13.37 -11.60 -2.68
C MET A 153 14.51 -10.79 -3.28
N HIS A 154 14.38 -10.34 -4.53
CA HIS A 154 15.31 -9.40 -5.15
C HIS A 154 14.61 -8.47 -6.15
N TYR A 155 15.04 -7.21 -6.17
CA TYR A 155 14.72 -6.25 -7.22
C TYR A 155 15.84 -6.26 -8.27
N TYR A 156 15.61 -6.95 -9.38
CA TYR A 156 16.60 -7.09 -10.44
C TYR A 156 16.45 -5.97 -11.49
N SER A 157 17.50 -5.74 -12.29
CA SER A 157 17.51 -4.72 -13.36
C SER A 157 17.26 -3.25 -12.94
N ASN A 158 17.12 -2.97 -11.64
CA ASN A 158 16.92 -1.62 -11.12
C ASN A 158 18.25 -1.01 -10.65
N ASN A 159 18.62 0.15 -11.20
CA ASN A 159 19.85 0.87 -10.86
C ASN A 159 19.68 1.90 -9.72
N ALA A 160 18.46 2.09 -9.20
CA ALA A 160 18.13 3.05 -8.15
C ALA A 160 17.66 2.35 -6.85
N LEU A 161 18.55 1.53 -6.31
CA LEU A 161 18.33 0.74 -5.10
C LEU A 161 19.07 1.34 -3.90
N VAL A 162 18.40 1.37 -2.76
CA VAL A 162 18.96 1.64 -1.43
C VAL A 162 19.02 0.30 -0.69
N LEU A 163 20.22 -0.22 -0.46
CA LEU A 163 20.43 -1.50 0.24
C LEU A 163 19.60 -2.68 -0.35
N GLY A 164 19.45 -2.69 -1.68
CA GLY A 164 18.71 -3.73 -2.39
C GLY A 164 17.23 -3.44 -2.63
N VAL A 165 16.69 -2.33 -2.10
CA VAL A 165 15.27 -1.95 -2.20
C VAL A 165 15.09 -0.68 -3.05
N PRO A 166 14.09 -0.58 -3.94
CA PRO A 166 13.84 0.60 -4.75
C PRO A 166 13.57 1.84 -3.88
N LEU A 167 14.19 2.97 -4.24
CA LEU A 167 13.96 4.23 -3.54
C LEU A 167 12.46 4.59 -3.37
N PRO A 168 11.57 4.39 -4.39
CA PRO A 168 10.15 4.69 -4.23
C PRO A 168 9.45 3.88 -3.13
N SER A 169 9.91 2.65 -2.83
CA SER A 169 9.32 1.77 -1.81
C SER A 169 9.28 2.42 -0.42
N LEU A 170 10.26 3.29 -0.11
CA LEU A 170 10.35 4.00 1.17
C LEU A 170 9.09 4.79 1.53
N VAL A 171 8.36 5.27 0.52
CA VAL A 171 7.09 5.97 0.70
C VAL A 171 5.93 5.13 0.20
N GLN A 172 6.11 4.40 -0.91
CA GLN A 172 5.05 3.64 -1.55
C GLN A 172 4.44 2.60 -0.59
N ASN A 173 5.26 1.90 0.20
CA ASN A 173 4.80 0.77 1.01
C ASN A 173 3.90 1.18 2.17
N GLY A 174 4.10 2.36 2.76
CA GLY A 174 3.13 2.94 3.69
C GLY A 174 2.06 3.79 2.99
N GLY A 175 2.40 4.40 1.85
CA GLY A 175 1.52 5.29 1.10
C GLY A 175 0.30 4.59 0.53
N PHE A 176 0.46 3.38 -0.02
CA PHE A 176 -0.68 2.65 -0.56
C PHE A 176 -1.71 2.32 0.52
N LEU A 177 -1.30 2.08 1.77
CA LEU A 177 -2.23 1.86 2.88
C LEU A 177 -3.10 3.09 3.15
N VAL A 178 -2.49 4.29 3.07
CA VAL A 178 -3.23 5.55 3.17
C VAL A 178 -4.18 5.73 1.99
N MET A 179 -3.76 5.39 0.77
CA MET A 179 -4.60 5.47 -0.42
C MET A 179 -5.79 4.53 -0.34
N ILE A 180 -5.59 3.27 0.07
CA ILE A 180 -6.67 2.30 0.28
C ILE A 180 -7.65 2.81 1.33
N ALA A 181 -7.14 3.26 2.48
CA ALA A 181 -7.96 3.83 3.54
C ALA A 181 -8.77 5.04 3.09
N TRP A 182 -8.16 5.93 2.32
CA TRP A 182 -8.82 7.10 1.73
C TRP A 182 -9.94 6.70 0.78
N VAL A 183 -9.71 5.76 -0.14
CA VAL A 183 -10.75 5.27 -1.04
C VAL A 183 -11.89 4.62 -0.25
N LEU A 184 -11.57 3.82 0.78
CA LEU A 184 -12.58 3.20 1.64
C LEU A 184 -13.49 4.24 2.32
N VAL A 185 -12.95 5.34 2.87
CA VAL A 185 -13.79 6.38 3.48
C VAL A 185 -14.61 7.17 2.45
N VAL A 186 -14.12 7.32 1.21
CA VAL A 186 -14.84 7.96 0.11
C VAL A 186 -16.04 7.14 -0.31
N ILE A 187 -15.87 5.82 -0.46
CA ILE A 187 -16.95 4.95 -0.94
C ILE A 187 -17.92 4.53 0.17
N ARG A 188 -17.50 4.56 1.45
CA ARG A 188 -18.29 4.11 2.60
C ARG A 188 -19.75 4.59 2.59
N PRO A 189 -20.07 5.88 2.35
CA PRO A 189 -21.45 6.38 2.36
C PRO A 189 -22.36 5.76 1.28
N HIS A 190 -21.77 5.07 0.30
CA HIS A 190 -22.46 4.46 -0.82
C HIS A 190 -22.59 2.93 -0.67
N MET A 191 -22.04 2.34 0.39
CA MET A 191 -21.97 0.89 0.62
C MET A 191 -23.24 0.37 1.29
N HIS A 192 -24.21 -0.04 0.47
CA HIS A 192 -25.46 -0.66 0.92
C HIS A 192 -25.82 -1.87 0.05
N GLY A 193 -26.40 -2.91 0.69
CA GLY A 193 -26.85 -4.11 0.00
C GLY A 193 -25.75 -4.80 -0.81
N TYR A 194 -26.04 -5.11 -2.07
CA TYR A 194 -25.09 -5.79 -2.96
C TYR A 194 -23.82 -4.99 -3.28
N ARG A 195 -23.80 -3.66 -3.04
CA ARG A 195 -22.63 -2.81 -3.34
C ARG A 195 -21.41 -3.15 -2.50
N TRP A 196 -21.59 -3.83 -1.37
CA TRP A 196 -20.49 -4.39 -0.58
C TRP A 196 -19.59 -5.34 -1.38
N ALA A 197 -20.10 -5.95 -2.46
CA ALA A 197 -19.31 -6.81 -3.34
C ALA A 197 -18.11 -6.10 -4.00
N ILE A 198 -18.05 -4.76 -4.01
CA ILE A 198 -16.89 -4.03 -4.53
C ILE A 198 -15.70 -4.01 -3.57
N ILE A 199 -15.92 -4.15 -2.26
CA ILE A 199 -14.86 -3.98 -1.25
C ILE A 199 -13.63 -4.86 -1.49
N PRO A 200 -13.77 -6.15 -1.87
CA PRO A 200 -12.60 -6.97 -2.19
C PRO A 200 -11.73 -6.43 -3.33
N PHE A 201 -12.25 -5.55 -4.19
CA PHE A 201 -11.51 -4.97 -5.31
C PHE A 201 -10.90 -3.59 -4.99
N VAL A 202 -11.28 -2.98 -3.86
CA VAL A 202 -10.84 -1.62 -3.50
C VAL A 202 -9.35 -1.58 -3.23
N ALA A 203 -8.84 -2.47 -2.37
CA ALA A 203 -7.42 -2.54 -2.07
C ALA A 203 -6.57 -2.81 -3.33
N PRO A 204 -6.89 -3.84 -4.15
CA PRO A 204 -6.29 -4.05 -5.47
C PRO A 204 -6.28 -2.82 -6.36
N GLY A 205 -7.46 -2.21 -6.58
CA GLY A 205 -7.61 -1.10 -7.51
C GLY A 205 -6.88 0.15 -7.06
N ALA A 206 -6.98 0.50 -5.77
CA ALA A 206 -6.29 1.66 -5.21
C ALA A 206 -4.77 1.47 -5.23
N TYR A 207 -4.27 0.27 -4.89
CA TYR A 207 -2.85 -0.02 -4.91
C TYR A 207 -2.29 0.00 -6.34
N LEU A 208 -2.96 -0.63 -7.30
CA LEU A 208 -2.57 -0.58 -8.72
C LEU A 208 -2.58 0.84 -9.25
N ALA A 209 -3.66 1.59 -9.03
CA ALA A 209 -3.76 2.98 -9.51
C ALA A 209 -2.65 3.85 -8.92
N TYR A 210 -2.41 3.75 -7.61
CA TYR A 210 -1.33 4.47 -6.94
C TYR A 210 0.04 4.12 -7.52
N THR A 211 0.35 2.84 -7.61
CA THR A 211 1.64 2.34 -8.09
C THR A 211 1.88 2.67 -9.57
N ILE A 212 0.87 2.49 -10.43
CA ILE A 212 0.94 2.78 -11.85
C ILE A 212 1.04 4.29 -12.11
N ILE A 213 0.46 5.16 -11.28
CA ILE A 213 0.55 6.61 -11.51
C ILE A 213 1.84 7.19 -10.92
N CYS A 214 2.18 6.79 -9.70
CA CYS A 214 3.27 7.40 -8.95
C CYS A 214 4.64 6.74 -9.20
N THR A 215 4.68 5.44 -9.49
CA THR A 215 5.94 4.68 -9.63
C THR A 215 6.30 4.35 -11.09
N LEU A 216 5.41 4.66 -12.05
CA LEU A 216 5.67 4.44 -13.49
C LEU A 216 7.00 5.00 -13.99
N PRO A 217 7.39 6.24 -13.63
CA PRO A 217 8.66 6.79 -14.10
C PRO A 217 9.84 5.87 -13.76
N ASN A 218 9.89 5.36 -12.53
CA ASN A 218 10.92 4.39 -12.12
C ASN A 218 10.80 3.06 -12.86
N TYR A 219 9.59 2.55 -13.09
CA TYR A 219 9.39 1.32 -13.86
C TYR A 219 9.85 1.46 -15.32
N PHE A 220 9.64 2.61 -15.96
CA PHE A 220 10.23 2.88 -17.26
C PHE A 220 11.76 2.86 -17.22
N ALA A 221 12.38 3.36 -16.14
CA ALA A 221 13.82 3.32 -16.00
C ALA A 221 14.36 1.88 -16.01
N ILE A 222 13.68 0.99 -15.30
CA ILE A 222 14.00 -0.45 -15.23
C ILE A 222 13.85 -1.09 -16.62
N HIS A 223 12.68 -0.97 -17.25
CA HIS A 223 12.36 -1.70 -18.47
C HIS A 223 13.04 -1.14 -19.73
N LEU A 224 13.45 0.12 -19.72
CA LEU A 224 14.28 0.72 -20.77
C LEU A 224 15.78 0.49 -20.54
N GLY A 225 16.17 -0.19 -19.45
CA GLY A 225 17.57 -0.46 -19.12
C GLY A 225 18.39 0.82 -18.96
N LEU A 226 17.79 1.87 -18.37
CA LEU A 226 18.46 3.16 -18.24
C LEU A 226 19.67 3.05 -17.30
N GLY A 227 20.71 3.82 -17.59
CA GLY A 227 21.89 3.90 -16.72
C GLY A 227 21.57 4.44 -15.31
N PRO A 228 22.55 4.44 -14.39
CA PRO A 228 22.31 4.81 -13.00
C PRO A 228 21.75 6.23 -12.80
N ALA A 229 22.37 7.24 -13.40
CA ALA A 229 21.95 8.64 -13.22
C ALA A 229 20.47 8.92 -13.60
N PRO A 230 19.99 8.56 -14.81
CA PRO A 230 18.57 8.74 -15.15
C PRO A 230 17.65 7.84 -14.31
N SER A 231 18.09 6.65 -13.90
CA SER A 231 17.30 5.78 -13.01
C SER A 231 17.07 6.43 -11.65
N TRP A 232 18.12 7.00 -11.04
CA TRP A 232 18.00 7.73 -9.77
C TRP A 232 17.11 8.97 -9.89
N ALA A 233 17.20 9.72 -10.98
CA ALA A 233 16.34 10.88 -11.21
C ALA A 233 14.85 10.49 -11.26
N LEU A 234 14.53 9.42 -12.00
CA LEU A 234 13.15 8.92 -12.12
C LEU A 234 12.67 8.25 -10.81
N ALA A 235 13.55 7.61 -10.07
CA ALA A 235 13.26 7.07 -8.74
C ALA A 235 12.93 8.17 -7.73
N ILE A 236 13.69 9.28 -7.72
CA ILE A 236 13.40 10.45 -6.87
C ILE A 236 12.06 11.07 -7.26
N LEU A 237 11.81 11.24 -8.56
CA LEU A 237 10.52 11.72 -9.05
C LEU A 237 9.37 10.82 -8.60
N SER A 238 9.50 9.51 -8.76
CA SER A 238 8.49 8.55 -8.29
C SER A 238 8.29 8.61 -6.79
N THR A 239 9.35 8.74 -6.00
CA THR A 239 9.27 8.90 -4.54
C THR A 239 8.48 10.17 -4.17
N ALA A 240 8.77 11.29 -4.85
CA ALA A 240 8.06 12.55 -4.65
C ALA A 240 6.57 12.46 -5.05
N LEU A 241 6.25 11.78 -6.17
CA LEU A 241 4.87 11.56 -6.59
C LEU A 241 4.09 10.67 -5.61
N ASN A 242 4.73 9.62 -5.10
CA ASN A 242 4.16 8.75 -4.08
C ASN A 242 3.81 9.54 -2.81
N LEU A 243 4.71 10.41 -2.34
CA LEU A 243 4.46 11.29 -1.19
C LEU A 243 3.37 12.32 -1.49
N LEU A 244 3.40 12.95 -2.67
CA LEU A 244 2.43 13.96 -3.06
C LEU A 244 1.00 13.39 -3.08
N ALA A 245 0.81 12.18 -3.60
CA ALA A 245 -0.49 11.53 -3.60
C ALA A 245 -1.00 11.25 -2.18
N VAL A 246 -0.13 10.84 -1.25
CA VAL A 246 -0.47 10.69 0.18
C VAL A 246 -0.87 12.04 0.78
N VAL A 247 -0.13 13.11 0.49
CA VAL A 247 -0.45 14.47 0.95
C VAL A 247 -1.83 14.91 0.42
N ILE A 248 -2.11 14.70 -0.87
CA ILE A 248 -3.41 15.01 -1.48
C ILE A 248 -4.53 14.23 -0.79
N ALA A 249 -4.36 12.92 -0.58
CA ALA A 249 -5.35 12.09 0.12
C ALA A 249 -5.57 12.58 1.57
N ALA A 250 -4.49 12.87 2.30
CA ALA A 250 -4.54 13.35 3.68
C ALA A 250 -5.23 14.73 3.81
N TYR A 251 -5.05 15.62 2.83
CA TYR A 251 -5.71 16.93 2.80
C TYR A 251 -7.00 16.95 1.98
N SER A 252 -7.48 15.81 1.50
CA SER A 252 -8.71 15.75 0.71
C SER A 252 -9.94 16.29 1.47
N PRO A 253 -10.95 16.86 0.79
CA PRO A 253 -12.19 17.31 1.42
C PRO A 253 -12.88 16.22 2.24
N THR A 254 -12.78 14.95 1.80
CA THR A 254 -13.31 13.81 2.55
C THR A 254 -12.65 13.66 3.91
N CYS A 255 -11.31 13.67 3.97
CA CYS A 255 -10.57 13.58 5.22
C CYS A 255 -10.81 14.81 6.11
N GLN A 256 -10.90 16.01 5.53
CA GLN A 256 -11.24 17.23 6.26
C GLN A 256 -12.62 17.13 6.91
N ARG A 257 -13.63 16.67 6.18
CA ARG A 257 -14.99 16.49 6.73
C ARG A 257 -15.00 15.60 7.97
N TYR A 258 -14.29 14.46 7.96
CA TYR A 258 -14.21 13.60 9.15
C TYR A 258 -13.53 14.31 10.34
N ARG A 259 -12.50 15.13 10.09
CA ARG A 259 -11.88 15.94 11.16
C ARG A 259 -12.85 16.98 11.71
N ASP A 260 -13.58 17.66 10.84
CA ASP A 260 -14.55 18.69 11.23
C ASP A 260 -15.73 18.09 12.01
N GLU A 261 -16.25 16.94 11.58
CA GLU A 261 -17.31 16.20 12.28
C GLU A 261 -16.88 15.78 13.70
N VAL A 262 -15.65 15.28 13.85
CA VAL A 262 -15.11 14.91 15.17
C VAL A 262 -14.85 16.16 16.01
N GLY A 263 -14.28 17.21 15.42
CA GLY A 263 -14.07 18.50 16.08
C GLY A 263 -15.36 19.10 16.62
N ALA A 264 -16.44 19.09 15.82
CA ALA A 264 -17.77 19.56 16.22
C ALA A 264 -18.39 18.72 17.35
N ARG A 265 -18.12 17.41 17.39
CA ARG A 265 -18.58 16.54 18.49
C ARG A 265 -17.84 16.80 19.80
N VAL A 266 -16.54 17.11 19.75
CA VAL A 266 -15.70 17.34 20.93
C VAL A 266 -15.85 18.76 21.49
N LEU A 267 -15.91 19.76 20.61
CA LEU A 267 -15.95 21.18 20.99
C LEU A 267 -17.39 21.74 21.06
N GLY A 268 -18.40 20.95 20.68
CA GLY A 268 -19.77 21.40 20.46
C GLY A 268 -19.94 22.13 19.12
N PRO A 269 -21.19 22.41 18.68
CA PRO A 269 -21.42 23.27 17.53
C PRO A 269 -20.72 24.60 17.78
N ALA A 270 -19.87 25.04 16.86
CA ALA A 270 -19.30 26.38 16.92
C ALA A 270 -20.48 27.34 17.13
N ARG A 271 -20.51 28.03 18.28
CA ARG A 271 -21.53 29.04 18.56
C ARG A 271 -21.58 29.94 17.34
N SER A 272 -22.71 29.90 16.64
CA SER A 272 -23.05 30.92 15.65
C SER A 272 -22.75 32.25 16.30
N MET A 273 -21.84 33.02 15.68
CA MET A 273 -21.65 34.41 16.09
C MET A 273 -23.05 35.05 16.17
N PRO A 274 -23.39 35.77 17.25
CA PRO A 274 -24.65 36.48 17.30
C PRO A 274 -24.73 37.36 16.05
N ALA A 275 -25.76 37.15 15.24
CA ALA A 275 -26.08 38.06 14.16
C ALA A 275 -26.09 39.47 14.77
N ARG A 276 -25.21 40.35 14.29
CA ARG A 276 -25.22 41.77 14.67
C ARG A 276 -26.68 42.25 14.52
N GLN A 277 -27.31 42.58 15.64
CA GLN A 277 -28.59 43.25 15.59
C GLN A 277 -28.43 44.53 14.76
N PRO A 278 -29.36 44.83 13.83
CA PRO A 278 -29.36 46.12 13.15
C PRO A 278 -29.45 47.22 14.20
N ALA A 279 -28.55 48.20 14.12
CA ALA A 279 -28.61 49.38 14.97
C ALA A 279 -29.98 50.06 14.81
N PRO A 280 -30.62 50.56 15.89
CA PRO A 280 -31.85 51.31 15.77
C PRO A 280 -31.58 52.58 14.95
N ALA A 281 -32.44 52.83 13.96
CA ALA A 281 -32.41 54.09 13.23
C ALA A 281 -32.70 55.25 14.21
N ALA A 282 -31.81 56.25 14.20
CA ALA A 282 -31.99 57.53 14.87
C ALA A 282 -32.66 58.53 13.92
#